data_AF-A0A953IGG3-F1
#
_entry.id   AF-A0A953IGG3-F1
#
_cell.length_a   1.000
_cell.length_b   1.000
_cell.length_c   1.000
_cell.angle_alpha   90.00
_cell.angle_beta   90.00
_cell.angle_gamma   90.00
#
_symmetry.space_group_name_H-M   'P 1'
#
loop_
_entity.id
_entity.type
_entity.pdbx_description
1 polymer ?
#
loop_
_entity_poly.entity_id
_entity_poly.type
_entity_poly.pdbx_seq_one_letter_code
_entity_poly.pdbx_strand_id
1 'polypeptide(L)'
;MKLNRLLRRRPAETDAPDASLARGRREWDDRYAGLAHGKRNWQLAALGLLAIDGLLTGGLIHLASQSRVSPFVVEVDRLGQAVAFGPAEQLRQTDERLIRYQLNLFVRDVRSVFSDAEVQKTVINRAYGHAKDGALGFLNDYFKK
;
A
#
# COMPACT_ATOMS: atom_id res chain seq x y z
N MET A 1 42.42 -80.30 48.43
CA MET A 1 41.39 -79.37 48.95
C MET A 1 41.57 -77.98 48.31
N LYS A 2 40.95 -77.73 47.14
CA LYS A 2 40.95 -76.43 46.44
C LYS A 2 39.54 -76.20 45.90
N LEU A 3 38.72 -75.45 46.63
CA LEU A 3 37.35 -75.14 46.21
C LEU A 3 36.87 -73.78 46.74
N ASN A 4 37.76 -72.78 46.75
CA ASN A 4 37.41 -71.43 47.23
C ASN A 4 37.64 -70.31 46.19
N ARG A 5 37.79 -70.65 44.91
CA ARG A 5 37.98 -69.67 43.81
C ARG A 5 36.76 -69.48 42.91
N LEU A 6 35.69 -70.26 43.07
CA LEU A 6 34.55 -70.24 42.14
C LEU A 6 33.35 -69.38 42.61
N LEU A 7 33.43 -68.74 43.77
CA LEU A 7 32.35 -67.87 44.30
C LEU A 7 32.77 -66.41 44.45
N ARG A 8 33.77 -65.95 43.71
CA ARG A 8 33.99 -64.51 43.58
C ARG A 8 33.02 -63.97 42.53
N ARG A 9 31.74 -63.87 42.92
CA ARG A 9 30.73 -63.12 42.16
C ARG A 9 31.31 -61.72 41.98
N ARG A 10 31.64 -61.33 40.75
CA ARG A 10 31.93 -59.92 40.47
C ARG A 10 30.72 -59.14 40.99
N PRO A 11 30.91 -58.08 41.81
CA PRO A 11 29.80 -57.17 42.05
C PRO A 11 29.29 -56.76 40.67
N ALA A 12 27.97 -56.87 40.46
CA ALA A 12 27.37 -56.34 39.26
C ALA A 12 27.73 -54.85 39.25
N GLU A 13 28.59 -54.48 38.31
CA GLU A 13 28.86 -53.09 38.00
C GLU A 13 27.50 -52.55 37.55
N THR A 14 26.81 -51.87 38.45
CA THR A 14 25.58 -51.13 38.15
C THR A 14 26.00 -49.97 37.27
N ASP A 15 26.24 -50.28 36.00
CA ASP A 15 26.43 -49.30 34.94
C ASP A 15 25.10 -48.54 34.86
N ALA A 16 25.15 -47.27 35.27
CA ALA A 16 24.02 -46.38 35.59
C ALA A 16 22.67 -46.79 34.95
N PRO A 17 21.71 -47.34 35.74
CA PRO A 17 20.37 -47.73 35.25
C PRO A 17 19.64 -46.58 34.53
N ASP A 18 19.96 -45.35 34.89
CA ASP A 18 19.30 -44.15 34.36
C ASP A 18 19.82 -43.74 32.97
N ALA A 19 21.08 -44.06 32.63
CA ALA A 19 21.71 -43.57 31.40
C ALA A 19 21.21 -44.31 30.15
N SER A 20 20.95 -45.62 30.25
CA SER A 20 20.47 -46.46 29.16
C SER A 20 18.99 -46.19 28.84
N LEU A 21 18.15 -46.08 29.88
CA LEU A 21 16.74 -45.69 29.76
C LEU A 21 16.60 -44.28 29.20
N ALA A 22 17.44 -43.33 29.66
CA ALA A 22 17.47 -41.99 29.11
C ALA A 22 17.91 -41.97 27.64
N ARG A 23 18.83 -42.86 27.22
CA ARG A 23 19.22 -42.99 25.80
C ARG A 23 18.06 -43.49 24.95
N GLY A 24 17.33 -44.51 25.40
CA GLY A 24 16.17 -45.03 24.68
C GLY A 24 15.06 -43.99 24.50
N ARG A 25 14.84 -43.15 25.52
CA ARG A 25 13.87 -42.03 25.43
C ARG A 25 14.33 -40.93 24.46
N ARG A 26 15.62 -40.58 24.46
CA ARG A 26 16.19 -39.64 23.47
C ARG A 26 16.07 -40.14 22.03
N GLU A 27 16.39 -41.41 21.79
CA GLU A 27 16.27 -42.05 20.47
C GLU A 27 14.82 -42.03 19.95
N TRP A 28 13.84 -42.19 20.86
CA TRP A 28 12.42 -42.11 20.54
C TRP A 28 11.99 -40.68 20.21
N ASP A 29 12.39 -39.71 21.02
CA ASP A 29 12.03 -38.31 20.86
C ASP A 29 12.63 -37.72 19.57
N ASP A 30 13.88 -38.07 19.22
CA ASP A 30 14.57 -37.58 18.01
C ASP A 30 13.83 -37.93 16.70
N ARG A 31 13.23 -39.13 16.61
CA ARG A 31 12.50 -39.56 15.40
C ARG A 31 11.25 -38.71 15.13
N TYR A 32 10.53 -38.33 16.18
CA TYR A 32 9.32 -37.51 16.06
C TYR A 32 9.65 -36.01 16.04
N ALA A 33 10.72 -35.59 16.70
CA ALA A 33 11.18 -34.22 16.72
C ALA A 33 11.52 -33.72 15.30
N GLY A 34 12.21 -34.52 14.48
CA GLY A 34 12.57 -34.14 13.10
C GLY A 34 11.36 -33.79 12.22
N LEU A 35 10.28 -34.58 12.29
CA LEU A 35 9.05 -34.33 11.53
C LEU A 35 8.32 -33.07 12.01
N ALA A 36 8.30 -32.84 13.33
CA ALA A 36 7.72 -31.63 13.91
C ALA A 36 8.52 -30.37 13.53
N HIS A 37 9.85 -30.45 13.53
CA HIS A 37 10.73 -29.36 13.10
C HIS A 37 10.55 -29.04 11.62
N GLY A 38 10.43 -30.06 10.75
CA GLY A 38 10.18 -29.86 9.32
C GLY A 38 8.86 -29.13 9.04
N LYS A 39 7.78 -29.54 9.71
CA LYS A 39 6.47 -28.86 9.60
C LYS A 39 6.56 -27.40 10.07
N ARG A 40 7.23 -27.16 11.20
CA ARG A 40 7.40 -25.80 11.75
C ARG A 40 8.22 -24.91 10.83
N ASN A 41 9.31 -25.43 10.25
CA ASN A 41 10.14 -24.70 9.30
C ASN A 41 9.35 -24.31 8.04
N TRP A 42 8.56 -25.24 7.50
CA TRP A 42 7.70 -24.94 6.35
C TRP A 42 6.63 -23.90 6.64
N GLN A 43 6.03 -23.94 7.83
CA GLN A 43 5.09 -22.90 8.26
C GLN A 43 5.76 -21.53 8.36
N LEU A 44 6.97 -21.46 8.90
CA LEU A 44 7.74 -20.21 8.98
C LEU A 44 8.14 -19.70 7.59
N ALA A 45 8.56 -20.58 6.68
CA ALA A 45 8.88 -20.22 5.30
C ALA A 45 7.65 -19.67 4.56
N ALA A 46 6.49 -20.32 4.70
CA ALA A 46 5.23 -19.87 4.10
C ALA A 46 4.79 -18.50 4.64
N LEU A 47 4.88 -18.30 5.96
CA LEU A 47 4.58 -17.00 6.58
C LEU A 47 5.56 -15.90 6.14
N GLY A 48 6.84 -16.23 6.00
CA GLY A 48 7.85 -15.30 5.47
C GLY A 48 7.54 -14.87 4.04
N LEU A 49 7.18 -15.82 3.17
CA LEU A 49 6.77 -15.53 1.78
C LEU A 49 5.51 -14.65 1.73
N LEU A 50 4.50 -14.96 2.54
CA LEU A 50 3.28 -14.13 2.62
C LEU A 50 3.57 -12.71 3.11
N ALA A 51 4.48 -12.54 4.07
CA ALA A 51 4.88 -11.21 4.54
C ALA A 51 5.58 -10.40 3.43
N ILE A 52 6.49 -11.03 2.68
CA ILE A 52 7.19 -10.40 1.54
C ILE A 52 6.19 -10.02 0.44
N ASP A 53 5.28 -10.93 0.08
CA ASP A 53 4.24 -10.68 -0.92
C ASP A 53 3.30 -9.54 -0.50
N GLY A 54 2.90 -9.50 0.77
CA GLY A 54 2.10 -8.41 1.34
C GLY A 54 2.82 -7.06 1.30
N LEU A 55 4.11 -7.04 1.64
CA LEU A 55 4.94 -5.83 1.54
C LEU A 55 5.08 -5.34 0.09
N LEU A 56 5.32 -6.26 -0.85
CA LEU A 56 5.45 -5.95 -2.26
C LEU A 56 4.14 -5.40 -2.83
N THR A 57 3.03 -6.07 -2.55
CA THR A 57 1.69 -5.67 -2.98
C THR A 57 1.31 -4.31 -2.38
N GLY A 58 1.56 -4.11 -1.08
CA GLY A 58 1.33 -2.82 -0.42
C GLY A 58 2.17 -1.69 -1.02
N GLY A 59 3.45 -1.95 -1.29
CA GLY A 59 4.34 -1.02 -1.98
C GLY A 59 3.86 -0.69 -3.40
N LEU A 60 3.38 -1.69 -4.13
CA LEU A 60 2.84 -1.51 -5.48
C LEU A 60 1.55 -0.70 -5.48
N ILE A 61 0.65 -0.95 -4.53
CA ILE A 61 -0.58 -0.16 -4.35
C ILE A 61 -0.22 1.29 -4.04
N HIS A 62 0.75 1.50 -3.13
CA HIS A 62 1.21 2.84 -2.81
C HIS A 62 1.78 3.55 -4.05
N LEU A 63 2.62 2.89 -4.84
CA LEU A 63 3.16 3.44 -6.08
C LEU A 63 2.07 3.70 -7.12
N ALA A 64 1.14 2.76 -7.31
CA ALA A 64 0.04 2.89 -8.27
C ALA A 64 -0.95 4.01 -7.89
N SER A 65 -1.15 4.24 -6.58
CA SER A 65 -1.98 5.35 -6.08
C SER A 65 -1.35 6.73 -6.36
N GLN A 66 -0.04 6.80 -6.62
CA GLN A 66 0.62 8.02 -7.05
C GLN A 66 0.42 8.21 -8.56
N SER A 67 -0.81 8.50 -9.00
CA SER A 67 -1.10 8.83 -10.40
C SER A 67 -0.43 10.17 -10.77
N ARG A 68 0.63 10.11 -11.58
CA ARG A 68 1.25 11.29 -12.18
C ARG A 68 0.73 11.46 -13.60
N VAL A 69 -0.30 12.29 -13.78
CA VAL A 69 -0.74 12.74 -15.10
C VAL A 69 0.19 13.86 -15.54
N SER A 70 1.00 13.63 -16.59
CA SER A 70 1.78 14.68 -17.23
C SER A 70 0.90 15.37 -18.28
N PRO A 71 0.48 16.64 -18.08
CA PRO A 71 -0.30 17.35 -19.08
C PRO A 71 0.61 17.77 -20.23
N PHE A 72 0.17 17.56 -21.46
CA PHE A 72 0.82 18.10 -22.66
C PHE A 72 0.13 19.40 -23.05
N VAL A 73 0.85 20.51 -23.06
CA VAL A 73 0.35 21.79 -23.56
C VAL A 73 0.83 21.97 -25.00
N VAL A 74 -0.09 22.02 -25.94
CA VAL A 74 0.18 22.41 -27.33
C VAL A 74 -0.20 23.88 -27.49
N GLU A 75 0.81 24.74 -27.69
CA GLU A 75 0.58 26.10 -28.13
C GLU A 75 0.24 26.09 -29.62
N VAL A 76 -0.86 26.74 -29.99
CA VAL A 76 -1.29 26.86 -31.37
C VAL A 76 -0.94 28.28 -31.82
N ASP A 77 -0.03 28.43 -32.77
CA ASP A 77 0.30 29.74 -33.36
C ASP A 77 -0.95 30.29 -34.10
N ARG A 78 -0.98 31.60 -34.36
CA ARG A 78 -2.04 32.32 -35.08
C ARG A 78 -2.37 31.76 -36.47
N LEU A 79 -1.50 30.90 -37.02
CA LEU A 79 -1.64 30.19 -38.29
C LEU A 79 -2.12 28.73 -38.15
N GLY A 80 -2.41 28.24 -36.94
CA GLY A 80 -2.96 26.90 -36.71
C GLY A 80 -1.94 25.75 -36.73
N GLN A 81 -0.64 26.05 -36.81
CA GLN A 81 0.42 25.04 -36.80
C GLN A 81 0.80 24.68 -35.34
N ALA A 82 0.74 23.40 -35.00
CA ALA A 82 1.13 22.90 -33.68
C ALA A 82 2.66 22.77 -33.60
N VAL A 83 3.31 23.68 -32.88
CA VAL A 83 4.74 23.57 -32.57
C VAL A 83 4.87 22.83 -31.24
N ALA A 84 5.36 21.59 -31.28
CA ALA A 84 5.49 20.76 -30.09
C ALA A 84 6.58 21.33 -29.16
N PHE A 85 6.17 21.93 -28.04
CA PHE A 85 7.08 22.18 -26.92
C PHE A 85 7.19 20.93 -26.04
N GLY A 86 8.39 20.72 -25.48
CA GLY A 86 8.76 19.53 -24.70
C GLY A 86 7.92 19.30 -23.43
N PRO A 87 8.25 18.25 -22.64
CA PRO A 87 7.44 17.84 -21.49
C PRO A 87 7.13 19.05 -20.59
N ALA A 88 5.85 19.35 -20.37
CA ALA A 88 5.47 20.43 -19.48
C ALA A 88 6.06 20.15 -18.11
N GLU A 89 6.86 21.10 -17.63
CA GLU A 89 7.56 21.03 -16.35
C GLU A 89 6.56 20.63 -15.25
N GLN A 90 6.94 19.68 -14.39
CA GLN A 90 6.08 19.23 -13.30
C GLN A 90 5.58 20.45 -12.55
N LEU A 91 4.26 20.71 -12.60
CA LEU A 91 3.64 21.74 -11.78
C LEU A 91 3.92 21.36 -10.32
N ARG A 92 4.93 21.99 -9.74
CA ARG A 92 5.20 21.99 -8.30
C ARG A 92 3.88 22.34 -7.63
N GLN A 93 3.45 21.49 -6.70
CA GLN A 93 2.47 21.76 -5.65
C GLN A 93 1.56 22.95 -5.95
N THR A 94 0.34 22.70 -6.42
CA THR A 94 -0.77 23.65 -6.58
C THR A 94 -0.35 25.13 -6.50
N ASP A 95 0.14 25.68 -7.62
CA ASP A 95 0.59 27.08 -7.69
C ASP A 95 -0.49 28.01 -7.12
N GLU A 96 -0.18 28.77 -6.06
CA GLU A 96 -1.10 29.69 -5.40
C GLU A 96 -1.69 30.69 -6.40
N ARG A 97 -0.94 31.04 -7.45
CA ARG A 97 -1.41 31.90 -8.54
C ARG A 97 -2.57 31.28 -9.29
N LEU A 98 -2.55 29.97 -9.51
CA LEU A 98 -3.62 29.24 -10.18
C LEU A 98 -4.89 29.21 -9.30
N ILE A 99 -4.74 28.96 -7.99
CA ILE A 99 -5.86 29.03 -7.04
C ILE A 99 -6.48 30.43 -7.06
N ARG A 100 -5.65 31.48 -6.98
CA ARG A 100 -6.11 32.88 -6.99
C ARG A 100 -6.83 33.24 -8.29
N TYR A 101 -6.31 32.76 -9.42
CA TYR A 101 -6.94 32.95 -10.72
C TYR A 101 -8.31 32.26 -10.80
N GLN A 102 -8.41 30.99 -10.41
CA GLN A 102 -9.66 30.23 -10.42
C GLN A 102 -10.70 30.82 -9.46
N LEU A 103 -10.29 31.28 -8.28
CA LEU A 103 -11.16 31.97 -7.34
C LEU A 103 -11.70 33.29 -7.91
N ASN A 104 -10.84 34.08 -8.57
CA ASN A 104 -11.27 35.32 -9.22
C ASN A 104 -12.30 35.03 -10.32
N LEU A 105 -12.02 34.05 -11.19
CA LEU A 105 -12.97 33.63 -12.22
C LEU A 105 -14.30 33.19 -11.64
N PHE A 106 -14.29 32.35 -10.60
CA PHE A 106 -15.52 31.89 -9.95
C PHE A 106 -16.34 33.05 -9.38
N VAL A 107 -15.71 33.96 -8.64
CA VAL A 107 -16.41 35.14 -8.08
C VAL A 107 -16.95 36.04 -9.18
N ARG A 108 -16.17 36.25 -10.25
CA ARG A 108 -16.60 37.02 -11.41
C ARG A 108 -17.82 36.38 -12.05
N ASP A 109 -17.79 35.08 -12.30
CA ASP A 109 -18.85 34.36 -12.99
C ASP A 109 -20.16 34.34 -12.20
N VAL A 110 -20.09 34.15 -10.88
CA VAL A 110 -21.28 34.19 -10.01
C VAL A 110 -21.90 35.59 -9.94
N ARG A 111 -21.09 36.66 -10.03
CA ARG A 111 -21.55 38.05 -9.84
C ARG A 111 -21.81 38.82 -11.14
N SER A 112 -21.44 38.27 -12.29
CA SER A 112 -21.63 38.94 -13.56
C SER A 112 -23.05 38.70 -14.09
N VAL A 113 -23.66 39.77 -14.60
CA VAL A 113 -24.96 39.73 -15.25
C VAL A 113 -24.80 40.23 -16.67
N PHE A 114 -25.16 39.38 -17.63
CA PHE A 114 -25.10 39.66 -19.06
C PHE A 114 -26.52 39.81 -19.62
N SER A 115 -26.68 40.67 -20.63
CA SER A 115 -27.95 40.86 -21.35
C SER A 115 -28.27 39.72 -22.31
N ASP A 116 -27.25 39.00 -22.79
CA ASP A 116 -27.40 37.83 -23.66
C ASP A 116 -27.64 36.56 -22.82
N ALA A 117 -28.75 35.88 -23.09
CA ALA A 117 -29.16 34.69 -22.37
C ALA A 117 -28.19 33.51 -22.54
N GLU A 118 -27.57 33.33 -23.72
CA GLU A 118 -26.66 32.21 -23.96
C GLU A 118 -25.32 32.43 -23.24
N VAL A 119 -24.83 33.67 -23.22
CA VAL A 119 -23.65 34.05 -22.43
C VAL A 119 -23.93 33.87 -20.93
N GLN A 120 -25.08 34.33 -20.45
CA GLN A 120 -25.47 34.18 -19.05
C GLN A 120 -25.52 32.71 -18.63
N LYS A 121 -26.17 31.84 -19.41
CA LYS A 121 -26.19 30.39 -19.16
C LYS A 121 -24.80 29.79 -19.11
N THR A 122 -23.93 30.15 -20.05
CA THR A 122 -22.57 29.61 -20.13
C THR A 122 -21.75 29.97 -18.89
N VAL A 123 -21.85 31.22 -18.45
CA VAL A 123 -21.13 31.72 -17.25
C VAL A 123 -21.67 31.08 -15.98
N ILE A 124 -23.00 30.96 -15.85
CA ILE A 124 -23.64 30.26 -14.73
C ILE A 124 -23.18 28.79 -14.70
N ASN A 125 -23.26 28.07 -15.81
CA ASN A 125 -22.83 26.66 -15.87
C ASN A 125 -21.35 26.48 -15.49
N ARG A 126 -20.49 27.43 -15.88
CA ARG A 126 -19.08 27.43 -15.46
C ARG A 126 -18.95 27.59 -13.94
N ALA A 127 -19.70 28.50 -13.33
CA ALA A 127 -19.73 28.65 -11.87
C ALA A 127 -20.22 27.37 -11.17
N TYR A 128 -21.29 26.73 -11.67
CA TYR A 128 -21.79 25.46 -11.15
C TYR A 128 -20.76 24.33 -11.25
N GLY A 129 -19.92 24.31 -12.29
CA GLY A 129 -18.83 23.34 -12.45
C GLY A 129 -17.74 23.42 -11.38
N HIS A 130 -17.62 24.56 -10.67
CA HIS A 130 -16.69 24.75 -9.57
C HIS A 130 -17.29 24.44 -8.18
N ALA A 131 -18.60 24.18 -8.09
CA ALA A 131 -19.31 23.96 -6.84
C ALA A 131 -19.65 22.48 -6.60
N LYS A 132 -19.60 22.04 -5.35
CA LYS A 132 -19.96 20.68 -4.93
C LYS A 132 -20.85 20.70 -3.69
N ASP A 133 -21.77 19.73 -3.59
CA ASP A 133 -22.62 19.44 -2.43
C ASP A 133 -23.26 20.72 -1.83
N GLY A 134 -22.84 21.12 -0.62
CA GLY A 134 -23.39 22.29 0.08
C GLY A 134 -23.25 23.62 -0.67
N ALA A 135 -22.23 23.77 -1.53
CA ALA A 135 -22.08 24.97 -2.34
C ALA A 135 -23.14 25.07 -3.45
N LEU A 136 -23.61 23.93 -3.98
CA LEU A 136 -24.69 23.91 -5.00
C LEU A 136 -26.02 24.37 -4.40
N GLY A 137 -26.32 23.97 -3.16
CA GLY A 137 -27.50 24.43 -2.44
C GLY A 137 -27.51 25.94 -2.28
N PHE A 138 -26.39 26.52 -1.84
CA PHE A 138 -26.25 27.97 -1.72
C PHE A 138 -26.41 28.70 -3.07
N LEU A 139 -25.79 28.21 -4.15
CA LEU A 139 -25.91 28.84 -5.47
C LEU A 139 -27.36 28.79 -6.00
N ASN A 140 -28.06 27.67 -5.79
CA ASN A 140 -29.47 27.56 -6.16
C ASN A 140 -30.34 28.58 -5.43
N ASP A 141 -30.15 28.73 -4.12
CA ASP A 141 -30.89 29.72 -3.33
C ASP A 141 -30.54 31.17 -3.72
N TYR A 142 -29.28 31.41 -4.13
CA TYR A 142 -28.83 32.71 -4.60
C TYR A 142 -29.49 33.13 -5.92
N PHE A 143 -29.56 32.22 -6.91
CA PHE A 143 -30.13 32.52 -8.24
C PHE A 143 -31.65 32.35 -8.34
N LYS A 144 -32.29 31.75 -7.33
CA LYS A 144 -33.75 31.59 -7.28
C LYS A 144 -34.49 32.87 -6.86
N LYS A 145 -33.79 33.81 -6.24
CA LYS A 145 -34.33 35.14 -5.88
C LYS A 145 -34.32 36.07 -7.09
#